data_AF-A0A101G5D6-F1
#
_entry.id   AF-A0A101G5D6-F1
#
_cell.length_a   1.000
_cell.length_b   1.000
_cell.length_c   1.000
_cell.angle_alpha   90.00
_cell.angle_beta   90.00
_cell.angle_gamma   90.00
#
_symmetry.space_group_name_H-M   'P 1'
#
loop_
_entity.id
_entity.type
_entity.pdbx_description
1 polymer ?
#
loop_
_entity_poly.entity_id
_entity_poly.type
_entity_poly.pdbx_seq_one_letter_code
_entity_poly.pdbx_strand_id
1 'polypeptide(L)'
;RLGGKKASSFEYLKMVAVSRIFLDNIPNIQASWVTQGGRISQLALHMGCNDLGSTMIEENVVAATGVKFSMSPEKMEALIRAEGFIPVRRNQAYEMMEES
;
A
#
# COMPACT_ATOMS: atom_id res chain seq x y z
N ARG A 1 15.62 6.18 -23.03
CA ARG A 1 14.41 5.77 -22.26
C ARG A 1 14.29 4.26 -22.39
N LEU A 2 14.31 3.53 -21.28
CA LEU A 2 14.01 2.09 -21.28
C LEU A 2 12.53 1.94 -21.65
N GLY A 3 12.23 1.39 -22.84
CA GLY A 3 10.94 1.49 -23.55
C GLY A 3 9.75 0.72 -22.96
N GLY A 4 9.58 0.67 -21.64
CA GLY A 4 8.45 0.01 -20.99
C GLY A 4 7.16 0.84 -21.01
N LYS A 5 6.01 0.17 -21.16
CA LYS A 5 4.69 0.78 -20.92
C LYS A 5 4.41 0.83 -19.41
N LYS A 6 3.85 1.93 -18.93
CA LYS A 6 3.42 2.05 -17.53
C LYS A 6 2.22 1.11 -17.29
N ALA A 7 2.29 0.29 -16.26
CA ALA A 7 1.17 -0.56 -15.85
C ALA A 7 -0.03 0.30 -15.43
N SER A 8 -1.22 -0.14 -15.81
CA SER A 8 -2.49 0.42 -15.35
C SER A 8 -2.78 0.03 -13.91
N SER A 9 -3.65 0.77 -13.23
CA SER A 9 -4.10 0.41 -11.88
C SER A 9 -4.81 -0.94 -11.84
N PHE A 10 -5.46 -1.35 -12.94
CA PHE A 10 -6.07 -2.68 -13.04
C PHE A 10 -5.02 -3.79 -13.06
N GLU A 11 -3.96 -3.63 -13.84
CA GLU A 11 -2.84 -4.59 -13.87
C GLU A 11 -2.15 -4.67 -12.51
N TYR A 12 -1.99 -3.53 -11.83
CA TYR A 12 -1.49 -3.48 -10.45
C TYR A 12 -2.37 -4.26 -9.49
N LEU A 13 -3.68 -3.98 -9.44
CA LEU A 13 -4.61 -4.67 -8.52
C LEU A 13 -4.69 -6.17 -8.81
N LYS A 14 -4.67 -6.57 -10.09
CA LYS A 14 -4.60 -7.97 -10.49
C LYS A 14 -3.31 -8.61 -9.96
N MET A 15 -2.17 -7.93 -10.07
CA MET A 15 -0.89 -8.42 -9.57
C MET A 15 -0.91 -8.61 -8.04
N VAL A 16 -1.53 -7.70 -7.30
CA VAL A 16 -1.74 -7.83 -5.85
C VAL A 16 -2.55 -9.07 -5.52
N ALA A 17 -3.70 -9.26 -6.18
CA ALA A 17 -4.56 -10.42 -5.96
C ALA A 17 -3.85 -11.75 -6.28
N VAL A 18 -3.15 -11.82 -7.41
CA VAL A 18 -2.36 -13.01 -7.77
C VAL A 18 -1.26 -13.26 -6.76
N SER A 19 -0.56 -12.21 -6.31
CA SER A 19 0.49 -12.33 -5.28
C SER A 19 -0.07 -12.90 -3.97
N ARG A 20 -1.25 -12.46 -3.51
CA ARG A 20 -1.87 -13.00 -2.29
C ARG A 20 -2.21 -14.48 -2.41
N ILE A 21 -2.64 -14.93 -3.59
CA ILE A 21 -2.96 -16.35 -3.82
C ILE A 21 -1.68 -17.19 -3.92
N PHE A 22 -0.65 -16.67 -4.60
CA PHE A 22 0.55 -17.43 -4.93
C PHE A 22 1.59 -17.45 -3.80
N LEU A 23 1.74 -16.35 -3.05
CA LEU A 23 2.69 -16.20 -1.95
C LEU A 23 2.02 -16.55 -0.61
N ASP A 24 1.60 -17.80 -0.46
CA ASP A 24 0.92 -18.30 0.73
C ASP A 24 1.77 -18.25 2.02
N ASN A 25 3.09 -18.09 1.88
CA ASN A 25 4.07 -18.00 2.95
C ASN A 25 4.47 -16.56 3.29
N ILE A 26 3.92 -15.54 2.60
CA ILE A 26 4.18 -14.13 2.88
C ILE A 26 2.94 -13.53 3.57
N PRO A 27 2.97 -13.27 4.89
CA PRO A 27 1.79 -12.81 5.62
C PRO A 27 1.35 -11.41 5.17
N ASN A 28 2.32 -10.52 4.91
CA ASN A 28 2.04 -9.10 4.68
C ASN A 28 2.33 -8.66 3.25
N ILE A 29 1.36 -7.99 2.64
CA ILE A 29 1.48 -7.39 1.31
C ILE A 29 1.13 -5.92 1.43
N GLN A 30 2.15 -5.06 1.20
CA GLN A 30 2.01 -3.62 1.26
C GLN A 30 1.41 -3.06 -0.03
N ALA A 31 0.44 -2.16 0.10
CA ALA A 31 -0.08 -1.38 -1.02
C ALA A 31 0.94 -0.30 -1.41
N SER A 32 1.17 -0.12 -2.71
CA SER A 32 2.12 0.89 -3.21
C SER A 32 1.45 2.25 -3.32
N TRP A 33 0.94 2.79 -2.21
CA TRP A 33 0.16 4.03 -2.21
C TRP A 33 0.97 5.24 -2.67
N VAL A 34 2.28 5.25 -2.45
CA VAL A 34 3.19 6.31 -2.94
C VAL A 34 3.21 6.40 -4.47
N THR A 35 2.95 5.29 -5.18
CA THR A 35 2.89 5.27 -6.66
C THR A 35 1.47 5.22 -7.22
N GLN A 36 0.53 4.59 -6.50
CA GLN A 36 -0.84 4.33 -6.96
C GLN A 36 -1.89 5.30 -6.38
N GLY A 37 -1.58 5.97 -5.27
CA GLY A 37 -2.48 6.87 -4.56
C GLY A 37 -3.48 6.14 -3.64
N GLY A 38 -4.12 6.93 -2.76
CA GLY A 38 -4.99 6.39 -1.70
C GLY A 38 -6.22 5.64 -2.20
N ARG A 39 -6.87 6.10 -3.29
CA ARG A 39 -8.07 5.43 -3.84
C ARG A 39 -7.77 4.02 -4.34
N ILE A 40 -6.65 3.84 -5.03
CA ILE A 40 -6.24 2.50 -5.49
C ILE A 40 -5.81 1.63 -4.30
N SER A 41 -5.26 2.25 -3.26
CA SER A 41 -4.84 1.54 -2.04
C SER A 41 -6.04 1.01 -1.24
N GLN A 42 -7.15 1.74 -1.19
CA GLN A 42 -8.43 1.25 -0.64
C GLN A 42 -8.89 -0.02 -1.36
N LEU A 43 -8.88 -0.01 -2.70
CA LEU A 43 -9.22 -1.20 -3.49
C LEU A 43 -8.23 -2.35 -3.26
N ALA A 44 -6.95 -2.05 -3.07
CA ALA A 44 -5.92 -3.06 -2.84
C ALA A 44 -6.15 -3.84 -1.53
N LEU A 45 -6.76 -3.24 -0.50
CA LEU A 45 -7.14 -3.94 0.74
C LEU A 45 -8.08 -5.13 0.46
N HIS A 46 -9.05 -4.94 -0.43
CA HIS A 46 -9.96 -6.01 -0.87
C HIS A 46 -9.31 -7.04 -1.81
N MET A 47 -8.11 -6.73 -2.32
CA MET A 47 -7.36 -7.59 -3.24
C MET A 47 -6.23 -8.35 -2.55
N GLY A 48 -6.15 -8.31 -1.22
CA GLY A 48 -5.19 -9.10 -0.44
C GLY A 48 -4.03 -8.30 0.17
N CYS A 49 -3.96 -6.98 -0.05
CA CYS A 49 -3.10 -6.13 0.77
C CYS A 49 -3.65 -6.04 2.20
N ASN A 50 -2.76 -5.98 3.17
CA ASN A 50 -3.10 -5.77 4.58
C ASN A 50 -2.24 -4.67 5.23
N ASP A 51 -1.45 -3.95 4.43
CA ASP A 51 -0.53 -2.93 4.91
C ASP A 51 -0.57 -1.71 3.99
N LEU A 52 -0.91 -0.55 4.56
CA LEU A 52 -0.87 0.74 3.86
C LEU A 52 0.35 1.57 4.28
N GLY A 53 1.28 1.04 5.07
CA GLY A 53 2.49 1.72 5.48
C GLY A 53 3.40 2.10 4.32
N SER A 54 4.40 2.93 4.61
CA SER A 54 5.52 3.25 3.71
C SER A 54 6.73 3.62 4.57
N THR A 55 7.92 3.49 3.99
CA THR A 55 9.14 4.05 4.62
C THR A 55 9.43 5.44 4.08
N MET A 56 10.10 6.28 4.88
CA MET A 56 10.60 7.60 4.42
C MET A 56 11.48 7.48 3.17
N ILE A 57 12.14 6.33 2.97
CA ILE A 57 12.96 6.05 1.79
C ILE A 57 12.07 5.95 0.53
N GLU A 58 10.96 5.22 0.61
CA GLU A 58 10.03 5.07 -0.52
C GLU A 58 9.43 6.43 -0.93
N GLU A 59 9.06 7.26 0.04
CA GLU A 59 8.52 8.60 -0.23
C GLU A 59 9.54 9.50 -0.96
N ASN A 60 10.80 9.49 -0.52
CA ASN A 60 11.88 10.27 -1.12
C ASN A 60 12.26 9.78 -2.53
N VAL A 61 12.27 8.46 -2.75
CA VAL A 61 12.58 7.86 -4.06
C VAL A 61 11.48 8.17 -5.07
N VAL A 62 10.21 8.03 -4.69
CA VAL A 62 9.09 8.29 -5.61
C VAL A 62 8.96 9.77 -5.94
N ALA A 63 9.25 10.67 -5.00
CA ALA A 63 9.29 12.12 -5.27
C ALA A 63 10.24 12.48 -6.41
N ALA A 64 11.38 11.77 -6.56
CA ALA A 64 12.33 11.97 -7.64
C ALA A 64 11.79 11.53 -9.02
N THR A 65 10.73 10.71 -9.07
CA THR A 65 10.08 10.26 -10.32
C THR A 65 8.98 11.20 -10.82
N GLY A 66 8.67 12.26 -10.06
CA GLY A 66 7.62 13.24 -10.39
C GLY A 66 6.20 12.81 -9.99
N VAL A 67 6.01 11.59 -9.49
CA VAL A 67 4.76 11.15 -8.86
C VAL A 67 4.74 11.66 -7.42
N LYS A 68 3.67 12.37 -7.04
CA LYS A 68 3.50 12.90 -5.68
C LYS A 68 2.12 12.55 -5.13
N PHE A 69 2.06 11.44 -4.40
CA PHE A 69 0.97 11.17 -3.48
C PHE A 69 1.48 11.36 -2.06
N SER A 70 0.68 11.98 -1.20
CA SER A 70 0.94 12.09 0.23
C SER A 70 -0.22 11.52 1.03
N MET A 71 0.12 10.86 2.13
CA MET A 71 -0.84 10.28 3.05
C MET A 71 -0.33 10.46 4.46
N SER A 72 -1.05 11.23 5.28
CA SER A 72 -0.77 11.29 6.71
C SER A 72 -1.29 10.01 7.39
N PRO A 73 -0.77 9.66 8.59
CA PRO A 73 -1.29 8.53 9.36
C PRO A 73 -2.81 8.60 9.57
N GLU A 74 -3.35 9.77 9.90
CA GLU A 74 -4.78 9.97 10.16
C GLU A 74 -5.62 9.71 8.90
N LYS A 75 -5.09 10.12 7.73
CA LYS A 75 -5.73 9.85 6.45
C LYS A 75 -5.68 8.35 6.13
N MET A 76 -4.58 7.67 6.43
CA MET A 76 -4.45 6.23 6.23
C MET A 76 -5.46 5.48 7.08
N GLU A 77 -5.57 5.82 8.36
CA GLU A 77 -6.57 5.24 9.27
C GLU A 77 -7.99 5.47 8.77
N ALA A 78 -8.32 6.69 8.33
CA ALA A 78 -9.63 7.02 7.77
C ALA A 78 -9.95 6.18 6.52
N LEU A 79 -8.99 5.97 5.62
CA LEU A 79 -9.17 5.15 4.42
C LEU A 79 -9.38 3.68 4.78
N ILE A 80 -8.63 3.14 5.74
CA ILE A 80 -8.78 1.76 6.21
C ILE A 80 -10.18 1.55 6.82
N ARG A 81 -10.60 2.46 7.71
CA ARG A 81 -11.93 2.41 8.35
C ARG A 81 -13.06 2.55 7.34
N ALA A 82 -12.90 3.41 6.33
CA ALA A 82 -13.91 3.61 5.29
C ALA A 82 -14.19 2.34 4.47
N GLU A 83 -13.21 1.44 4.35
CA GLU A 83 -13.35 0.14 3.68
C GLU A 83 -13.82 -0.99 4.63
N GLY A 84 -14.12 -0.67 5.90
CA GLY A 84 -14.62 -1.63 6.89
C GLY A 84 -13.52 -2.44 7.60
N PHE A 85 -12.25 -2.07 7.45
CA PHE A 85 -11.13 -2.72 8.13
C PHE A 85 -10.74 -1.99 9.42
N ILE A 86 -9.99 -2.68 10.28
CA ILE A 86 -9.45 -2.12 11.53
C ILE A 86 -8.03 -1.62 11.26
N PRO A 87 -7.74 -0.32 11.36
CA PRO A 87 -6.36 0.16 11.25
C PRO A 87 -5.57 -0.27 12.48
N VAL A 88 -4.34 -0.71 12.25
CA VAL A 88 -3.41 -1.04 13.32
C VAL A 88 -2.06 -0.43 13.02
N ARG A 89 -1.47 0.25 14.02
CA ARG A 89 -0.11 0.74 13.93
C ARG A 89 0.86 -0.40 14.23
N ARG A 90 1.89 -0.54 13.40
CA ARG A 90 2.92 -1.57 13.51
C ARG A 90 4.31 -0.97 13.54
N ASN A 91 5.27 -1.70 14.12
CA ASN A 91 6.68 -1.44 13.92
C ASN A 91 7.19 -2.12 12.62
N GLN A 92 8.51 -2.07 12.37
CA GLN A 92 9.11 -2.68 11.17
C GLN A 92 9.15 -4.22 11.21
N ALA A 93 9.03 -4.82 12.39
CA ALA A 93 8.90 -6.25 12.58
C ALA A 93 7.44 -6.74 12.44
N TYR A 94 6.51 -5.85 12.05
CA TYR A 94 5.07 -6.12 11.99
C TYR A 94 4.44 -6.48 13.35
N GLU A 95 5.07 -6.08 14.44
CA GLU A 95 4.47 -6.18 15.77
C GLU A 95 3.50 -5.03 15.98
N MET A 96 2.33 -5.35 16.54
CA MET A 96 1.30 -4.36 16.84
C MET A 96 1.80 -3.42 17.94
N MET A 97 1.61 -2.13 17.75
CA MET A 97 1.90 -1.13 18.77
C MET A 97 0.61 -0.78 19.51
N GLU A 98 0.62 -0.85 20.85
CA GLU A 98 -0.49 -0.34 21.65
C GLU A 98 -0.56 1.19 21.55
N GLU A 99 -1.76 1.73 21.43
CA GLU A 99 -2.00 3.17 21.51
C GLU A 99 -1.78 3.61 22.97
N SER A 100 -0.88 4.58 23.17
CA SER A 100 -0.61 5.22 24.47
C SER A 100 -1.68 6.25 24.83
#